data_AF-A0AAU9UQG8-F1
#
_entry.id   AF-A0AAU9UQG8-F1
#
_cell.length_a   1.000
_cell.length_b   1.000
_cell.length_c   1.000
_cell.angle_alpha   90.00
_cell.angle_beta   90.00
_cell.angle_gamma   90.00
#
_symmetry.space_group_name_H-M   'P 1'
#
loop_
_entity.id
_entity.type
_entity.pdbx_description
1 polymer ?
#
loop_
_entity_poly.entity_id
_entity_poly.type
_entity_poly.pdbx_seq_one_letter_code
_entity_poly.pdbx_strand_id
1 'polypeptide(L)'
;MSYNRYIHVSKERHEILCERFSDFLKKVDDVNEKPFKMFDPLTKKQLEELNLIREVSRELAKKKDEDLQKAARQEAEAEAQAAAEAASEKDAAEDANENASEVKVNGIEEVPAKV
;
A
#
# COMPACT_ATOMS: atom_id res chain seq x y z
N MET A 1 -47.55 -13.31 21.09
CA MET A 1 -47.16 -14.08 19.89
C MET A 1 -45.71 -14.50 20.02
N SER A 2 -45.38 -15.77 19.78
CA SER A 2 -44.01 -16.31 19.90
C SER A 2 -43.11 -15.79 18.78
N TYR A 3 -41.87 -15.41 19.10
CA TYR A 3 -40.90 -14.87 18.14
C TYR A 3 -40.34 -15.99 17.25
N ASN A 4 -40.65 -15.97 15.95
CA ASN A 4 -40.16 -16.96 14.99
C ASN A 4 -38.81 -16.49 14.40
N ARG A 5 -37.72 -17.14 14.83
CA ARG A 5 -36.33 -16.84 14.43
C ARG A 5 -36.09 -16.94 12.92
N TYR A 6 -36.93 -17.66 12.17
CA TYR A 6 -36.77 -17.85 10.72
C TYR A 6 -37.46 -16.78 9.86
N ILE A 7 -38.27 -15.92 10.48
CA ILE A 7 -38.95 -14.83 9.78
C ILE A 7 -38.05 -13.59 9.84
N HIS A 8 -37.33 -13.35 8.75
CA HIS A 8 -36.38 -12.23 8.63
C HIS A 8 -37.08 -10.86 8.43
N VAL A 9 -38.40 -10.86 8.26
CA VAL A 9 -39.18 -9.69 7.85
C VAL A 9 -40.48 -9.62 8.66
N SER A 10 -40.78 -8.48 9.27
CA SER A 10 -42.06 -8.31 10.00
C SER A 10 -43.27 -8.51 9.06
N LYS A 11 -44.42 -8.88 9.61
CA LYS A 11 -45.67 -9.05 8.83
C LYS A 11 -46.00 -7.79 8.03
N GLU A 12 -45.88 -6.62 8.67
CA GLU A 12 -46.06 -5.31 8.04
C GLU A 12 -45.12 -5.09 6.85
N ARG A 13 -43.83 -5.43 7.01
CA ARG A 13 -42.86 -5.31 5.93
C ARG A 13 -43.14 -6.26 4.79
N HIS A 14 -43.59 -7.48 5.09
CA HIS A 14 -43.96 -8.46 4.08
C HIS A 14 -45.17 -7.98 3.26
N GLU A 15 -46.20 -7.43 3.91
CA GLU A 15 -47.37 -6.85 3.24
C GLU A 15 -46.97 -5.71 2.29
N ILE A 16 -46.12 -4.78 2.74
CA ILE A 16 -45.59 -3.68 1.90
C ILE A 16 -44.83 -4.22 0.68
N LEU A 17 -44.04 -5.28 0.84
CA LEU A 17 -43.31 -5.89 -0.28
C LEU A 17 -44.26 -6.53 -1.30
N CYS A 18 -45.32 -7.22 -0.84
CA CYS A 18 -46.33 -7.81 -1.70
C CYS A 18 -47.11 -6.75 -2.49
N GLU A 19 -47.47 -5.63 -1.86
CA GLU A 19 -48.14 -4.51 -2.53
C GLU A 19 -47.24 -3.91 -3.63
N ARG A 20 -45.98 -3.59 -3.30
CA ARG A 20 -45.00 -3.07 -4.27
C ARG A 20 -44.78 -4.03 -5.43
N PHE A 21 -44.70 -5.32 -5.16
CA PHE A 21 -44.55 -6.34 -6.20
C PHE A 21 -45.78 -6.41 -7.11
N SER A 22 -46.98 -6.31 -6.54
CA SER A 22 -48.23 -6.28 -7.32
C SER A 22 -48.31 -5.04 -8.21
N ASP A 23 -47.87 -3.89 -7.72
CA ASP A 23 -47.81 -2.66 -8.52
C ASP A 23 -46.74 -2.72 -9.60
N PHE A 24 -45.60 -3.34 -9.33
CA PHE A 24 -44.58 -3.62 -10.34
C PHE A 24 -45.16 -4.47 -11.49
N LEU A 25 -45.88 -5.56 -11.19
CA LEU A 25 -46.47 -6.42 -12.23
C LEU A 25 -47.46 -5.69 -13.13
N LYS A 26 -48.18 -4.68 -12.63
CA LYS A 26 -49.11 -3.88 -13.44
C LYS A 26 -48.40 -2.95 -14.42
N LYS A 27 -47.15 -2.58 -14.13
CA LYS A 27 -46.40 -1.52 -14.81
C LYS A 27 -45.24 -2.07 -15.64
N VAL A 28 -44.90 -3.35 -15.49
CA VAL A 28 -43.71 -3.96 -16.09
C VAL A 28 -43.69 -3.91 -17.62
N ASP A 29 -44.88 -3.90 -18.25
CA ASP A 29 -45.04 -3.90 -19.71
C ASP A 29 -45.20 -2.49 -20.31
N ASP A 30 -45.22 -1.43 -19.49
CA ASP A 30 -45.35 -0.05 -19.99
C ASP A 30 -43.98 0.65 -20.12
N VAL A 31 -43.56 0.84 -21.37
CA VAL A 31 -42.27 1.45 -21.75
C VAL A 31 -42.23 2.95 -21.42
N ASN A 32 -43.37 3.60 -21.22
CA ASN A 32 -43.44 5.03 -20.86
C ASN A 32 -43.42 5.25 -19.35
N GLU A 33 -43.54 4.19 -18.54
CA GLU A 33 -43.50 4.30 -17.09
C GLU A 33 -42.08 4.37 -16.54
N LYS A 34 -41.93 5.14 -15.46
CA LYS A 34 -40.65 5.32 -14.77
C LYS A 34 -40.25 4.00 -14.07
N PRO A 35 -38.95 3.62 -14.07
CA PRO A 35 -38.48 2.42 -13.38
C PRO A 35 -38.96 2.36 -11.93
N PHE A 36 -39.64 1.25 -11.60
CA PHE A 36 -40.23 1.02 -10.29
C PHE A 36 -39.16 0.70 -9.25
N LYS A 37 -39.26 1.31 -8.06
CA LYS A 37 -38.30 1.12 -6.98
C LYS A 37 -38.84 0.12 -5.97
N MET A 38 -38.38 -1.14 -6.06
CA MET A 38 -38.79 -2.23 -5.17
C MET A 38 -38.20 -2.09 -3.75
N PHE A 39 -36.97 -1.57 -3.67
CA PHE A 39 -36.21 -1.50 -2.42
C PHE A 39 -36.41 -0.18 -1.69
N ASP A 40 -36.36 -0.24 -0.36
CA ASP A 40 -36.37 0.98 0.45
C ASP A 40 -35.08 1.75 0.31
N PRO A 41 -35.16 3.09 0.33
CA PRO A 41 -33.97 3.90 0.49
C PRO A 41 -33.28 3.56 1.81
N LEU A 42 -31.95 3.62 1.80
CA LEU A 42 -31.17 3.56 3.03
C LEU A 42 -31.58 4.69 3.96
N THR A 43 -31.67 4.38 5.24
CA THR A 43 -31.95 5.37 6.28
C THR A 43 -30.81 6.38 6.36
N LYS A 44 -31.09 7.59 6.88
CA LYS A 44 -30.08 8.63 7.07
C LYS A 44 -28.86 8.13 7.84
N LYS A 45 -29.11 7.35 8.90
CA LYS A 45 -28.06 6.72 9.72
C LYS A 45 -27.17 5.78 8.90
N GLN A 46 -27.76 4.91 8.09
CA GLN A 46 -27.00 4.00 7.22
C GLN A 46 -26.17 4.76 6.17
N LEU A 47 -26.68 5.88 5.65
CA LEU A 47 -25.93 6.74 4.73
C LEU A 47 -24.75 7.42 5.43
N GLU A 48 -24.94 7.90 6.66
CA GLU A 48 -23.88 8.49 7.48
C GLU A 48 -22.79 7.46 7.81
N GLU A 49 -23.17 6.24 8.20
CA GLU A 49 -22.24 5.14 8.44
C GLU A 49 -21.43 4.79 7.18
N LEU A 50 -22.08 4.70 6.00
CA LEU A 50 -21.39 4.46 4.74
C LEU A 50 -20.40 5.57 4.38
N ASN A 51 -20.73 6.82 4.67
CA ASN A 51 -19.82 7.94 4.44
C ASN A 51 -18.60 7.87 5.36
N LEU A 52 -18.81 7.57 6.65
CA LEU A 52 -17.72 7.36 7.59
C LEU A 52 -16.79 6.23 7.15
N ILE A 53 -17.34 5.10 6.71
CA ILE A 53 -16.55 3.97 6.20
C ILE A 53 -15.70 4.40 5.00
N ARG A 54 -16.25 5.20 4.08
CA ARG A 54 -15.52 5.71 2.91
C ARG A 54 -14.39 6.64 3.31
N GLU A 55 -14.61 7.52 4.28
CA GLU A 55 -13.60 8.45 4.78
C GLU A 55 -12.43 7.71 5.42
N VAL A 56 -12.73 6.81 6.37
CA VAL A 56 -11.71 6.00 7.06
C VAL A 56 -10.95 5.12 6.06
N SER A 57 -11.64 4.49 5.10
CA SER A 57 -10.99 3.66 4.08
C SER A 57 -10.03 4.47 3.20
N ARG A 58 -10.40 5.71 2.86
CA ARG A 58 -9.55 6.61 2.07
C ARG A 58 -8.30 7.02 2.84
N GLU A 59 -8.45 7.33 4.13
CA GLU A 59 -7.31 7.68 4.98
C GLU A 59 -6.36 6.48 5.17
N LEU A 60 -6.90 5.29 5.37
CA LEU A 60 -6.10 4.07 5.48
C LEU A 60 -5.38 3.72 4.18
N ALA A 61 -6.02 3.92 3.03
CA ALA A 61 -5.36 3.74 1.73
C ALA A 61 -4.17 4.69 1.57
N LYS A 62 -4.37 5.98 1.87
CA LYS A 62 -3.28 6.98 1.83
C LYS A 62 -2.12 6.61 2.75
N LYS A 63 -2.41 6.22 3.99
CA LYS A 63 -1.37 5.78 4.95
C LYS A 63 -0.60 4.57 4.43
N LYS A 64 -1.29 3.59 3.83
CA LYS A 64 -0.62 2.44 3.21
C LYS A 64 0.33 2.87 2.08
N ASP A 65 -0.11 3.78 1.21
CA ASP A 65 0.73 4.27 0.12
C ASP A 65 1.95 5.04 0.65
N GLU A 66 1.77 5.86 1.69
CA GLU A 66 2.87 6.58 2.36
C GLU A 66 3.86 5.62 3.03
N ASP A 67 3.37 4.57 3.69
CA ASP A 67 4.22 3.59 4.37
C ASP A 67 5.01 2.74 3.35
N LEU A 68 4.39 2.36 2.23
CA LEU A 68 5.09 1.69 1.12
C LEU A 68 6.17 2.59 0.51
N GLN A 69 5.91 3.88 0.33
CA GLN A 69 6.91 4.83 -0.17
C GLN A 69 8.07 5.03 0.80
N LYS A 70 7.80 5.09 2.11
CA LYS A 70 8.85 5.18 3.14
C LYS A 70 9.73 3.94 3.14
N ALA A 71 9.13 2.75 3.08
CA ALA A 71 9.88 1.49 3.02
C ALA A 71 10.79 1.45 1.77
N ALA A 72 10.25 1.80 0.60
CA ALA A 72 11.04 1.84 -0.64
C ALA A 72 12.20 2.85 -0.58
N ARG A 73 11.99 4.01 0.05
CA ARG A 73 13.07 5.00 0.23
C ARG A 73 14.15 4.50 1.19
N GLN A 74 13.76 3.87 2.29
CA GLN A 74 14.71 3.32 3.27
C GLN A 74 15.56 2.19 2.67
N GLU A 75 14.95 1.33 1.85
CA GLU A 75 15.69 0.29 1.11
C GLU A 75 16.70 0.90 0.12
N ALA A 76 16.27 1.90 -0.65
CA ALA A 76 17.14 2.58 -1.61
C ALA A 76 18.30 3.34 -0.92
N GLU A 77 18.03 3.99 0.22
CA GLU A 77 19.07 4.68 1.01
C GLU A 77 20.06 3.70 1.63
N ALA A 78 19.60 2.55 2.14
CA ALA A 78 20.47 1.52 2.68
C ALA A 78 21.37 0.89 1.60
N GLU A 79 20.83 0.64 0.41
CA GLU A 79 21.61 0.11 -0.72
C GLU A 79 22.65 1.14 -1.21
N ALA A 80 22.28 2.43 -1.27
CA ALA A 80 23.20 3.51 -1.64
C ALA A 80 24.33 3.69 -0.61
N GLN A 81 24.05 3.58 0.69
CA GLN A 81 25.07 3.64 1.74
C GLN A 81 26.01 2.44 1.68
N ALA A 82 25.47 1.22 1.50
CA ALA A 82 26.30 0.01 1.34
C ALA A 82 27.21 0.09 0.10
N ALA A 83 26.72 0.65 -1.00
CA ALA A 83 27.52 0.88 -2.21
C ALA A 83 28.61 1.95 -2.00
N ALA A 84 28.31 3.02 -1.26
CA ALA A 84 29.27 4.07 -0.95
C ALA A 84 30.38 3.58 0.00
N GLU A 85 30.04 2.82 1.03
CA GLU A 85 31.02 2.20 1.94
C GLU A 85 31.94 1.24 1.19
N ALA A 86 31.39 0.38 0.33
CA ALA A 86 32.17 -0.56 -0.50
C ALA A 86 33.08 0.14 -1.53
N ALA A 87 32.73 1.33 -2.00
CA ALA A 87 33.60 2.14 -2.85
C ALA A 87 34.75 2.78 -2.03
N SER A 88 34.45 3.29 -0.82
CA SER A 88 35.46 3.90 0.05
C SER A 88 36.50 2.92 0.58
N GLU A 89 36.14 1.65 0.82
CA GLU A 89 37.11 0.60 1.21
C GLU A 89 38.04 0.18 0.07
N LYS A 90 37.61 0.32 -1.19
CA LYS A 90 38.46 0.00 -2.35
C LYS A 90 39.50 1.08 -2.64
N ASP A 91 39.15 2.35 -2.49
CA ASP A 91 40.09 3.46 -2.68
C ASP A 91 41.18 3.47 -1.58
N ALA A 92 40.84 3.11 -0.33
CA ALA A 92 41.82 2.99 0.75
C ALA A 92 42.83 1.84 0.57
N ALA A 93 42.52 0.84 -0.26
CA ALA A 93 43.40 -0.29 -0.54
C ALA A 93 44.38 -0.04 -1.70
N GLU A 94 44.06 0.86 -2.64
CA GLU A 94 44.97 1.23 -3.73
C GLU A 94 46.09 2.20 -3.27
N ASP A 95 45.79 3.14 -2.36
CA ASP A 95 46.80 4.08 -1.80
C ASP A 95 47.89 3.38 -0.94
N ALA A 96 47.61 2.19 -0.40
CA ALA A 96 48.59 1.42 0.37
C ALA A 96 49.59 0.63 -0.51
N ASN A 97 49.28 0.41 -1.80
CA ASN A 97 50.08 -0.43 -2.69
C ASN A 97 51.10 0.36 -3.53
N GLU A 98 50.87 1.66 -3.80
CA GLU A 98 51.86 2.47 -4.53
C GLU A 98 53.08 2.85 -3.67
N ASN A 99 52.93 3.00 -2.35
CA ASN A 99 54.02 3.43 -1.45
C ASN A 99 55.03 2.33 -1.08
N ALA A 100 54.80 1.07 -1.48
CA ALA A 100 55.74 -0.04 -1.26
C ALA A 100 56.75 -0.24 -2.41
N SER A 101 56.56 0.44 -3.55
CA SER A 101 57.33 0.18 -4.77
C SER A 101 58.54 1.11 -4.97
N GLU A 102 58.65 2.25 -4.27
CA GLU A 102 59.74 3.21 -4.49
C GLU A 102 60.99 3.04 -3.58
N VAL A 103 60.99 2.16 -2.57
CA VAL A 103 62.09 2.10 -1.57
C VAL A 103 63.26 1.15 -1.93
N LYS A 104 63.21 0.40 -3.05
CA LYS A 104 64.24 -0.61 -3.37
C LYS A 104 65.18 -0.27 -4.53
N VAL A 105 65.69 0.95 -4.63
CA VAL A 105 66.91 1.20 -5.42
C VAL A 105 67.74 2.28 -4.73
N ASN A 106 68.69 1.87 -3.88
CA ASN A 106 70.02 2.48 -3.72
C ASN A 106 70.71 1.90 -2.47
N GLY A 107 71.56 0.91 -2.67
CA GLY A 107 72.35 0.31 -1.61
C GLY A 107 73.33 -0.72 -2.14
N ILE A 108 74.34 -0.27 -2.90
CA ILE A 108 75.59 -1.01 -3.08
C ILE A 108 76.71 -0.07 -2.65
N GLU A 109 77.16 -0.24 -1.40
CA GLU A 109 78.42 0.31 -0.90
C GLU A 109 79.58 -0.45 -1.56
N GLU A 110 80.46 0.28 -2.24
CA GLU A 110 81.76 -0.24 -2.68
C GLU A 110 82.70 -0.36 -1.47
N VAL A 111 83.24 -1.56 -1.30
CA VAL A 111 84.26 -1.93 -0.31
C VAL A 111 85.63 -1.40 -0.75
N PRO A 112 86.45 -0.80 0.14
CA PRO A 112 87.78 -0.33 -0.23
C PRO A 112 88.81 -1.46 -0.14
N ALA A 113 89.56 -1.69 -1.23
CA ALA A 113 90.77 -2.51 -1.20
C ALA A 113 92.02 -1.63 -1.28
N LYS A 114 92.78 -1.57 -0.18
CA LYS A 114 94.20 -1.19 -0.15
C LYS A 114 95.03 -2.42 -0.54
N VAL A 115 96.03 -2.27 -1.42
CA VAL A 115 97.50 -2.44 -1.19
C VAL A 115 98.22 -1.84 -2.39
#